data_AF-A0A843CN20-F1
#
_entry.id   AF-A0A843CN20-F1
#
_cell.length_a   1.000
_cell.length_b   1.000
_cell.length_c   1.000
_cell.angle_alpha   90.00
_cell.angle_beta   90.00
_cell.angle_gamma   90.00
#
_symmetry.space_group_name_H-M   'P 1'
#
loop_
_entity.id
_entity.type
_entity.pdbx_description
1 polymer ?
#
loop_
_entity_poly.entity_id
_entity_poly.type
_entity_poly.pdbx_seq_one_letter_code
_entity_poly.pdbx_strand_id
1 'polypeptide(L)'
;MKENESKSKGSKKTRLFIIVIAAAIAIGIASAVVLAKITIQNPEDADDPRTVFWRHIHGLGIDPSDRNILYIATHGDFYQSVNGGPPVKVDEQRADYMAFNAPYAQGVPLYASGHPATGGNTGLIKSTDGGKTWQQVATVLDPPVDFHAMGVSKSDPNLIIGFDSAGRGLFKTIDAGQNWQTLQFPEYVSALAISPSDPNAVFAGTGKG
;
A
#
# COMPACT_ATOMS: atom_id res chain seq x y z
N MET A 1 -62.19 45.59 -43.05
CA MET A 1 -60.73 45.76 -43.06
C MET A 1 -60.17 45.35 -41.70
N LYS A 2 -60.12 44.03 -41.46
CA LYS A 2 -59.50 43.35 -40.32
C LYS A 2 -59.05 41.98 -40.84
N GLU A 3 -58.05 41.41 -40.19
CA GLU A 3 -57.50 40.05 -40.38
C GLU A 3 -56.36 39.91 -41.40
N ASN A 4 -55.14 40.11 -40.91
CA ASN A 4 -54.02 39.20 -41.23
C ASN A 4 -52.90 39.30 -40.17
N GLU A 5 -53.25 39.13 -38.89
CA GLU A 5 -52.26 38.99 -37.80
C GLU A 5 -51.91 37.52 -37.48
N SER A 6 -52.41 36.52 -38.22
CA SER A 6 -52.25 35.12 -37.80
C SER A 6 -50.97 34.40 -38.26
N LYS A 7 -50.17 34.96 -39.18
CA LYS A 7 -49.01 34.24 -39.75
C LYS A 7 -47.69 34.36 -38.97
N SER A 8 -47.55 35.32 -38.05
CA SER A 8 -46.31 35.55 -37.28
C SER A 8 -46.19 34.68 -36.01
N LYS A 9 -47.32 34.32 -35.40
CA LYS A 9 -47.34 33.53 -34.14
C LYS A 9 -47.04 32.03 -34.35
N GLY A 10 -47.39 31.46 -35.51
CA GLY A 10 -47.13 30.04 -35.81
C GLY A 10 -45.63 29.73 -35.98
N SER A 11 -44.91 30.56 -36.74
CA SER A 11 -43.47 30.40 -37.01
C SER A 11 -42.60 30.49 -35.75
N LYS A 12 -42.95 31.39 -34.81
CA LYS A 12 -42.23 31.53 -33.53
C LYS A 12 -42.43 30.35 -32.59
N LYS A 13 -43.64 29.77 -32.55
CA LYS A 13 -43.93 28.58 -31.73
C LYS A 13 -43.21 27.34 -32.27
N THR A 14 -43.15 27.15 -33.59
CA THR A 14 -42.42 26.05 -34.22
C THR A 14 -40.90 26.16 -34.01
N ARG A 15 -40.32 27.37 -34.10
CA ARG A 15 -38.89 27.60 -33.80
C ARG A 15 -38.56 27.37 -32.33
N LEU A 16 -39.43 27.78 -31.40
CA LEU A 16 -39.24 27.55 -29.97
C LEU A 16 -39.36 26.07 -29.61
N PHE A 17 -40.27 25.31 -30.25
CA PHE A 17 -40.44 23.87 -30.04
C PHE A 17 -39.24 23.05 -30.55
N ILE A 18 -38.64 23.45 -31.69
CA ILE A 18 -37.41 22.82 -32.22
C ILE A 18 -36.20 23.09 -31.31
N ILE A 19 -36.08 24.29 -30.73
CA ILE A 19 -34.99 24.62 -29.79
C ILE A 19 -35.12 23.83 -28.48
N VAL A 20 -36.35 23.63 -27.97
CA VAL A 20 -36.58 22.82 -26.75
C VAL A 20 -36.29 21.34 -26.99
N ILE A 21 -36.61 20.78 -28.17
CA ILE A 21 -36.25 19.40 -28.53
C ILE A 21 -34.73 19.26 -28.72
N ALA A 22 -34.07 20.21 -29.38
CA ALA A 22 -32.61 20.20 -29.53
C ALA A 22 -31.87 20.31 -28.18
N ALA A 23 -32.38 21.14 -27.25
CA ALA A 23 -31.85 21.24 -25.90
C ALA A 23 -32.09 19.97 -25.06
N ALA A 24 -33.25 19.32 -25.19
CA ALA A 24 -33.55 18.06 -24.50
C ALA A 24 -32.69 16.89 -25.01
N ILE A 25 -32.39 16.85 -26.32
CA ILE A 25 -31.47 15.85 -26.91
C ILE A 25 -30.02 16.14 -26.50
N ALA A 26 -29.59 17.41 -26.46
CA ALA A 26 -28.25 17.78 -25.99
C ALA A 26 -28.03 17.45 -24.50
N ILE A 27 -29.05 17.66 -23.65
CA ILE A 27 -28.99 17.29 -22.22
C ILE A 27 -29.05 15.76 -22.05
N GLY A 28 -29.82 15.04 -22.88
CA GLY A 28 -29.86 13.58 -22.88
C GLY A 28 -28.53 12.93 -23.30
N ILE A 29 -27.86 13.49 -24.32
CA ILE A 29 -26.53 13.05 -24.76
C ILE A 29 -25.46 13.44 -23.74
N ALA A 30 -25.51 14.65 -23.17
CA ALA A 30 -24.60 15.04 -22.10
C ALA A 30 -24.77 14.16 -20.85
N SER A 31 -26.00 13.74 -20.52
CA SER A 31 -26.27 12.85 -19.39
C SER A 31 -25.82 11.42 -19.67
N ALA A 32 -25.99 10.91 -20.90
CA ALA A 32 -25.45 9.60 -21.29
C ALA A 32 -23.92 9.59 -21.37
N VAL A 33 -23.28 10.70 -21.76
CA VAL A 33 -21.81 10.86 -21.75
C VAL A 33 -21.26 11.02 -20.33
N VAL A 34 -22.01 11.66 -19.42
CA VAL A 34 -21.65 11.73 -17.99
C VAL A 34 -21.88 10.38 -17.29
N LEU A 35 -22.93 9.62 -17.64
CA LEU A 35 -23.14 8.26 -17.14
C LEU A 35 -22.15 7.24 -17.72
N ALA A 36 -21.75 7.39 -18.99
CA ALA A 36 -20.68 6.58 -19.59
C ALA A 36 -19.27 6.96 -19.09
N LYS A 37 -19.10 8.09 -18.39
CA LYS A 37 -17.88 8.41 -17.65
C LYS A 37 -17.86 7.85 -16.22
N ILE A 38 -18.98 7.29 -15.75
CA ILE A 38 -19.01 6.33 -14.64
C ILE A 38 -18.91 4.93 -15.27
N THR A 39 -17.93 4.75 -16.14
CA THR A 39 -17.50 3.40 -16.54
C THR A 39 -16.68 2.87 -15.37
N ILE A 40 -17.07 1.69 -14.88
CA ILE A 40 -16.28 0.89 -13.95
C ILE A 40 -14.85 0.87 -14.49
N GLN A 41 -13.93 1.52 -13.78
CA GLN A 41 -12.52 1.48 -14.15
C GLN A 41 -12.11 0.01 -14.20
N ASN A 42 -11.66 -0.43 -15.37
CA ASN A 42 -10.98 -1.71 -15.49
C ASN A 42 -9.78 -1.67 -14.53
N PRO A 43 -9.49 -2.73 -13.76
CA PRO A 43 -8.33 -2.75 -12.86
C PRO A 43 -6.97 -2.70 -13.60
N GLU A 44 -6.99 -2.66 -14.94
CA GLU A 44 -5.80 -2.69 -15.81
C GLU A 44 -5.33 -1.30 -16.25
N ASP A 45 -5.97 -0.19 -15.86
CA ASP A 45 -5.42 1.16 -15.99
C ASP A 45 -4.29 1.44 -14.96
N ALA A 46 -3.50 0.42 -14.64
CA ALA A 46 -2.46 0.41 -13.59
C ALA A 46 -1.19 1.21 -13.94
N ASP A 47 -1.21 2.02 -15.00
CA ASP A 47 -0.05 2.75 -15.53
C ASP A 47 -0.17 4.28 -15.47
N ASP A 48 -1.14 4.87 -14.74
CA ASP A 48 -1.04 6.30 -14.37
C ASP A 48 -0.09 6.43 -13.15
N PRO A 49 1.11 7.03 -13.30
CA PRO A 49 2.06 7.20 -12.20
C PRO A 49 1.52 8.10 -11.07
N ARG A 50 0.35 8.74 -11.24
CA ARG A 50 -0.34 9.53 -10.21
C ARG A 50 -1.43 8.75 -9.48
N THR A 51 -1.86 7.59 -9.98
CA THR A 51 -2.78 6.71 -9.25
C THR A 51 -1.94 5.68 -8.49
N VAL A 52 -1.45 6.08 -7.33
CA VAL A 52 -0.97 5.10 -6.33
C VAL A 52 -2.15 4.17 -6.04
N PHE A 53 -2.00 2.89 -6.33
CA PHE A 53 -3.00 1.88 -6.00
C PHE A 53 -2.95 1.69 -4.47
N TRP A 54 -3.58 2.59 -3.71
CA TRP A 54 -3.61 2.58 -2.25
C TRP A 54 -4.45 1.42 -1.71
N ARG A 55 -3.97 0.20 -1.92
CA ARG A 55 -4.44 -0.98 -1.21
C ARG A 55 -3.44 -1.22 -0.10
N HIS A 56 -3.78 -0.79 1.11
CA HIS A 56 -3.05 -1.03 2.36
C HIS A 56 -1.60 -0.48 2.44
N ILE A 57 -1.37 0.36 3.46
CA ILE A 57 -0.03 0.75 3.90
C ILE A 57 0.37 -0.21 5.01
N HIS A 58 1.49 -0.92 4.84
CA HIS A 58 2.01 -1.87 5.83
C HIS A 58 2.99 -1.23 6.81
N GLY A 59 3.58 -0.10 6.44
CA GLY A 59 4.34 0.69 7.37
C GLY A 59 4.95 1.94 6.75
N LEU A 60 5.39 2.82 7.64
CA LEU A 60 6.05 4.08 7.33
C LEU A 60 7.33 4.18 8.15
N GLY A 61 8.33 4.89 7.65
CA GLY A 61 9.49 5.25 8.46
C GLY A 61 10.42 6.23 7.78
N ILE A 62 11.33 6.80 8.55
CA ILE A 62 12.22 7.86 8.08
C ILE A 62 13.63 7.29 7.91
N ASP A 63 14.35 7.75 6.88
CA ASP A 63 15.77 7.42 6.74
C ASP A 63 16.59 8.10 7.86
N PRO A 64 17.37 7.34 8.65
CA PRO A 64 18.20 7.89 9.71
C PRO A 64 19.40 8.71 9.21
N SER A 65 19.78 8.57 7.95
CA SER A 65 20.86 9.29 7.27
C SER A 65 20.37 10.57 6.61
N ASP A 66 19.13 10.58 6.09
CA ASP A 66 18.46 11.76 5.55
C ASP A 66 16.99 11.82 6.01
N ARG A 67 16.74 12.62 7.04
CA ARG A 67 15.40 12.74 7.65
C ARG A 67 14.34 13.37 6.75
N ASN A 68 14.70 13.82 5.55
CA ASN A 68 13.74 14.29 4.56
C ASN A 68 13.17 13.16 3.70
N ILE A 69 13.66 11.92 3.86
CA ILE A 69 13.18 10.75 3.14
C ILE A 69 12.21 9.97 4.03
N LEU A 70 10.96 9.84 3.58
CA LEU A 70 9.93 8.97 4.15
C LEU A 70 9.79 7.71 3.29
N TYR A 71 10.04 6.57 3.90
CA TYR A 71 9.75 5.23 3.38
C TYR A 71 8.28 4.87 3.56
N ILE A 72 7.68 4.28 2.54
CA ILE A 72 6.28 3.85 2.51
C ILE A 72 6.21 2.43 1.94
N ALA A 73 5.97 1.46 2.81
CA ALA A 73 5.72 0.07 2.44
C ALA A 73 4.23 -0.15 2.18
N THR A 74 3.90 -0.74 1.04
CA THR A 74 2.51 -1.00 0.65
C THR A 74 2.31 -2.46 0.22
N HIS A 75 1.06 -2.82 -0.06
CA HIS A 75 0.72 -4.14 -0.57
C HIS A 75 1.22 -4.43 -2.00
N GLY A 76 1.57 -3.37 -2.75
CA GLY A 76 1.96 -3.50 -4.14
C GLY A 76 3.42 -3.13 -4.38
N ASP A 77 3.85 -2.02 -3.82
CA ASP A 77 5.06 -1.33 -4.24
C ASP A 77 5.72 -0.62 -3.04
N PHE A 78 6.98 -0.22 -3.20
CA PHE A 78 7.71 0.53 -2.18
C PHE A 78 7.96 1.95 -2.65
N TYR A 79 7.55 2.93 -1.85
CA TYR A 79 7.68 4.34 -2.22
C TYR A 79 8.61 5.10 -1.28
N GLN A 80 9.20 6.16 -1.83
CA GLN A 80 9.85 7.20 -1.06
C GLN A 80 9.15 8.55 -1.30
N SER A 81 8.97 9.34 -0.25
CA SER A 81 8.67 10.77 -0.35
C SER A 81 9.89 11.55 0.13
N VAL A 82 10.37 12.48 -0.71
CA VAL A 82 11.56 13.29 -0.44
C VAL A 82 11.14 14.74 -0.21
N ASN A 83 11.60 15.34 0.88
CA ASN A 83 11.28 16.72 1.29
C ASN A 83 9.77 16.99 1.37
N GLY A 84 8.98 15.98 1.74
CA GLY A 84 7.51 16.08 1.80
C GLY A 84 6.83 16.17 0.42
N GLY A 85 7.56 15.91 -0.68
CA GLY A 85 7.00 15.82 -2.02
C GLY A 85 6.10 14.57 -2.20
N PRO A 86 5.37 14.47 -3.32
CA PRO A 86 4.59 13.28 -3.63
C PRO A 86 5.44 12.00 -3.57
N PRO A 87 4.91 10.87 -3.05
CA PRO A 87 5.61 9.60 -3.06
C PRO A 87 5.94 9.12 -4.48
N VAL A 88 7.14 8.59 -4.67
CA VAL A 88 7.64 8.01 -5.92
C VAL A 88 8.02 6.56 -5.67
N LYS A 89 7.59 5.66 -6.57
CA LYS A 89 7.94 4.23 -6.51
C LYS A 89 9.45 4.06 -6.69
N VAL A 90 10.10 3.26 -5.85
CA VAL A 90 11.57 3.05 -5.91
C VAL A 90 11.98 1.59 -5.99
N ASP A 91 11.13 0.64 -5.60
CA ASP A 91 11.46 -0.79 -5.73
C ASP A 91 11.63 -1.17 -7.20
N GLU A 92 12.67 -1.96 -7.48
CA GLU A 92 12.92 -2.51 -8.82
C GLU A 92 12.04 -3.73 -9.11
N GLN A 93 11.64 -4.44 -8.06
CA GLN A 93 10.78 -5.61 -8.14
C GLN A 93 9.57 -5.45 -7.22
N ARG A 94 8.39 -5.46 -7.84
CA ARG A 94 7.10 -5.32 -7.18
C ARG A 94 6.85 -6.44 -6.15
N ALA A 95 6.48 -6.07 -4.93
CA ALA A 95 6.16 -7.00 -3.86
C ALA A 95 5.17 -6.41 -2.84
N ASP A 96 4.51 -7.29 -2.10
CA ASP A 96 3.76 -6.98 -0.89
C ASP A 96 4.74 -6.88 0.29
N TYR A 97 4.88 -5.69 0.89
CA TYR A 97 5.85 -5.40 1.94
C TYR A 97 5.22 -5.45 3.34
N MET A 98 4.79 -6.64 3.75
CA MET A 98 4.19 -6.93 5.05
C MET A 98 5.19 -6.75 6.20
N ALA A 99 4.65 -6.49 7.39
CA ALA A 99 5.41 -6.38 8.65
C ALA A 99 6.65 -5.46 8.57
N PHE A 100 6.55 -4.39 7.77
CA PHE A 100 7.66 -3.50 7.47
C PHE A 100 8.25 -2.84 8.71
N ASN A 101 9.58 -2.85 8.80
CA ASN A 101 10.36 -2.18 9.83
C ASN A 101 11.41 -1.29 9.15
N ALA A 102 11.27 0.03 9.33
CA ALA A 102 12.24 1.01 8.87
C ALA A 102 13.49 1.04 9.77
N PRO A 103 14.66 1.44 9.22
CA PRO A 103 15.88 1.53 9.98
C PRO A 103 15.81 2.65 11.02
N TYR A 104 16.33 2.40 12.21
CA TYR A 104 16.34 3.37 13.30
C TYR A 104 17.68 4.11 13.46
N ALA A 105 18.74 3.61 12.82
CA ALA A 105 20.09 4.16 12.85
C ALA A 105 20.81 3.89 11.52
N GLN A 106 21.85 4.66 11.22
CA GLN A 106 22.66 4.47 10.01
C GLN A 106 23.27 3.07 9.98
N GLY A 107 23.26 2.43 8.80
CA GLY A 107 23.79 1.08 8.60
C GLY A 107 22.84 -0.06 9.00
N VAL A 108 21.72 0.24 9.67
CA VAL A 108 20.64 -0.74 9.89
C VAL A 108 19.85 -0.89 8.58
N PRO A 109 19.56 -2.10 8.10
CA PRO A 109 18.76 -2.28 6.89
C PRO A 109 17.27 -2.05 7.15
N LEU A 110 16.51 -1.88 6.08
CA LEU A 110 15.06 -2.05 6.10
C LEU A 110 14.75 -3.54 6.18
N TYR A 111 13.70 -3.93 6.91
CA TYR A 111 13.20 -5.30 6.97
C TYR A 111 11.72 -5.35 6.59
N ALA A 112 11.31 -6.42 5.91
CA ALA A 112 9.93 -6.72 5.60
C ALA A 112 9.74 -8.24 5.42
N SER A 113 8.49 -8.64 5.25
CA SER A 113 8.07 -9.97 4.77
C SER A 113 7.06 -9.78 3.64
N GLY A 114 6.56 -10.86 3.05
CA GLY A 114 5.35 -10.84 2.24
C GLY A 114 5.50 -11.63 0.95
N HIS A 115 5.03 -11.08 -0.17
CA HIS A 115 4.78 -11.86 -1.38
C HIS A 115 5.32 -11.15 -2.62
N PRO A 116 6.03 -11.85 -3.52
CA PRO A 116 6.42 -11.25 -4.79
C PRO A 116 5.19 -11.14 -5.70
N ALA A 117 5.22 -10.24 -6.68
CA ALA A 117 4.12 -10.08 -7.64
C ALA A 117 3.76 -11.36 -8.41
N THR A 118 4.68 -12.31 -8.52
CA THR A 118 4.47 -13.61 -9.18
C THR A 118 3.75 -14.64 -8.30
N GLY A 119 3.43 -14.30 -7.05
CA GLY A 119 2.91 -15.23 -6.05
C GLY A 119 3.99 -16.04 -5.34
N GLY A 120 3.65 -16.56 -4.15
CA GLY A 120 4.58 -17.23 -3.24
C GLY A 120 4.84 -16.42 -1.98
N ASN A 121 5.82 -16.83 -1.17
CA ASN A 121 6.21 -16.15 0.07
C ASN A 121 7.72 -15.85 0.04
N THR A 122 8.10 -14.60 0.27
CA THR A 122 9.49 -14.14 0.26
C THR A 122 10.23 -14.43 1.57
N GLY A 123 9.54 -14.82 2.65
CA GLY A 123 10.17 -14.94 3.95
C GLY A 123 10.55 -13.57 4.54
N LEU A 124 11.53 -13.56 5.44
CA LEU A 124 12.18 -12.31 5.86
C LEU A 124 13.05 -11.79 4.71
N ILE A 125 12.76 -10.57 4.25
CA ILE A 125 13.56 -9.82 3.29
C ILE A 125 14.18 -8.57 3.93
N LYS A 126 15.33 -8.13 3.40
CA LYS A 126 15.97 -6.88 3.79
C LYS A 126 16.39 -6.04 2.59
N SER A 127 16.51 -4.73 2.81
CA SER A 127 17.11 -3.79 1.86
C SER A 127 18.15 -2.92 2.55
N THR A 128 19.25 -2.64 1.85
CA THR A 128 20.34 -1.76 2.30
C THR A 128 20.51 -0.52 1.41
N ASP A 129 19.62 -0.31 0.44
CA ASP A 129 19.72 0.72 -0.60
C ASP A 129 18.48 1.63 -0.68
N GLY A 130 17.77 1.75 0.45
CA GLY A 130 16.57 2.58 0.55
C GLY A 130 15.30 1.92 0.00
N GLY A 131 15.29 0.59 -0.15
CA GLY A 131 14.14 -0.17 -0.62
C GLY A 131 14.08 -0.34 -2.14
N LYS A 132 15.18 -0.07 -2.85
CA LYS A 132 15.27 -0.30 -4.30
C LYS A 132 15.38 -1.79 -4.61
N THR A 133 16.29 -2.47 -3.91
CA THR A 133 16.45 -3.92 -4.00
C THR A 133 16.22 -4.57 -2.65
N TRP A 134 15.65 -5.78 -2.68
CA TRP A 134 15.33 -6.56 -1.50
C TRP A 134 15.87 -7.97 -1.65
N GLN A 135 16.49 -8.49 -0.59
CA GLN A 135 17.12 -9.80 -0.55
C GLN A 135 16.52 -10.64 0.56
N GLN A 136 16.22 -11.90 0.25
CA GLN A 136 15.79 -12.87 1.25
C GLN A 136 16.93 -13.17 2.23
N VAL A 137 16.60 -13.17 3.52
CA VAL A 137 17.54 -13.40 4.63
C VAL A 137 17.28 -14.75 5.28
N ALA A 138 16.01 -15.10 5.49
CA ALA A 138 15.63 -16.38 6.09
C ALA A 138 15.54 -17.45 5.00
N THR A 139 16.59 -18.26 4.86
CA THR A 139 16.63 -19.41 3.92
C THR A 139 16.52 -20.76 4.63
N VAL A 140 16.65 -20.79 5.96
CA VAL A 140 16.64 -22.04 6.77
C VAL A 140 15.24 -22.51 7.17
N LEU A 141 14.20 -21.69 6.97
CA LEU A 141 12.81 -22.05 7.28
C LEU A 141 12.10 -22.44 5.98
N ASP A 142 11.62 -23.69 5.93
CA ASP A 142 10.88 -24.26 4.79
C ASP A 142 9.52 -24.81 5.26
N PRO A 143 8.38 -24.27 4.78
CA PRO A 143 8.29 -23.11 3.89
C PRO A 143 8.76 -21.82 4.56
N PRO A 144 9.09 -20.75 3.80
CA PRO A 144 9.44 -19.46 4.37
C PRO A 144 8.39 -18.92 5.35
N VAL A 145 8.81 -18.07 6.28
CA VAL A 145 7.93 -17.37 7.23
C VAL A 145 7.04 -16.35 6.55
N ASP A 146 5.76 -16.29 6.91
CA ASP A 146 4.84 -15.28 6.42
C ASP A 146 4.55 -14.28 7.55
N PHE A 147 5.50 -13.38 7.79
CA PHE A 147 5.36 -12.44 8.89
C PHE A 147 4.33 -11.36 8.57
N HIS A 148 3.22 -11.36 9.31
CA HIS A 148 2.23 -10.29 9.27
C HIS A 148 2.43 -9.24 10.37
N ALA A 149 3.15 -9.59 11.43
CA ALA A 149 3.64 -8.67 12.44
C ALA A 149 5.11 -8.98 12.74
N MET A 150 5.94 -7.96 12.87
CA MET A 150 7.36 -8.10 13.16
C MET A 150 7.88 -6.88 13.89
N GLY A 151 8.81 -7.09 14.82
CA GLY A 151 9.58 -6.03 15.46
C GLY A 151 11.08 -6.31 15.35
N VAL A 152 11.84 -5.27 15.01
CA VAL A 152 13.31 -5.25 15.06
C VAL A 152 13.74 -4.43 16.28
N SER A 153 14.63 -4.97 17.10
CA SER A 153 15.06 -4.30 18.33
C SER A 153 15.98 -3.11 18.02
N LYS A 154 15.71 -1.97 18.69
CA LYS A 154 16.55 -0.76 18.54
C LYS A 154 17.85 -0.84 19.34
N SER A 155 17.86 -1.57 20.45
CA SER A 155 19.04 -1.76 21.29
C SER A 155 19.96 -2.87 20.79
N ASP A 156 19.44 -3.77 19.93
CA ASP A 156 20.20 -4.85 19.30
C ASP A 156 19.58 -5.20 17.93
N PRO A 157 20.15 -4.71 16.80
CA PRO A 157 19.57 -4.91 15.47
C PRO A 157 19.58 -6.37 14.99
N ASN A 158 20.30 -7.27 15.69
CA ASN A 158 20.28 -8.69 15.36
C ASN A 158 19.06 -9.40 15.94
N LEU A 159 18.39 -8.81 16.93
CA LEU A 159 17.18 -9.33 17.53
C LEU A 159 15.95 -8.92 16.71
N ILE A 160 15.30 -9.92 16.11
CA ILE A 160 14.03 -9.76 15.40
C ILE A 160 13.04 -10.79 15.95
N ILE A 161 11.79 -10.35 16.15
CA ILE A 161 10.68 -11.22 16.49
C ILE A 161 9.57 -11.02 15.47
N GLY A 162 9.09 -12.11 14.88
CA GLY A 162 8.02 -12.10 13.88
C GLY A 162 6.91 -13.10 14.23
N PHE A 163 5.68 -12.77 13.86
CA PHE A 163 4.53 -13.65 13.96
C PHE A 163 4.16 -14.19 12.58
N ASP A 164 4.23 -15.51 12.43
CA ASP A 164 3.93 -16.22 11.20
C ASP A 164 2.42 -16.45 11.05
N SER A 165 1.81 -15.79 10.07
CA SER A 165 0.37 -15.83 9.81
C SER A 165 -0.12 -17.21 9.33
N ALA A 166 0.79 -18.06 8.84
CA ALA A 166 0.52 -19.45 8.51
C ALA A 166 0.28 -20.35 9.74
N GLY A 167 0.33 -19.78 10.96
CA GLY A 167 -0.10 -20.44 12.19
C GLY A 167 1.00 -21.19 12.93
N ARG A 168 2.29 -20.99 12.56
CA ARG A 168 3.42 -21.61 13.28
C ARG A 168 3.86 -20.83 14.52
N GLY A 169 3.22 -19.68 14.79
CA GLY A 169 3.41 -18.88 16.00
C GLY A 169 4.49 -17.82 15.86
N LEU A 170 5.17 -17.52 16.97
CA LEU A 170 6.22 -16.51 17.02
C LEU A 170 7.58 -17.13 16.70
N PHE A 171 8.40 -16.38 15.99
CA PHE A 171 9.79 -16.72 15.69
C PHE A 171 10.69 -15.62 16.20
N LYS A 172 11.81 -15.99 16.81
CA LYS A 172 12.86 -15.10 17.32
C LYS A 172 14.19 -15.45 16.68
N THR A 173 14.94 -14.45 16.25
CA THR A 173 16.35 -14.55 15.84
C THR A 173 17.18 -13.61 16.70
N ILE A 174 18.46 -13.93 16.88
CA ILE A 174 19.46 -13.07 17.52
C ILE A 174 20.69 -12.85 16.61
N ASP A 175 20.56 -13.18 15.33
CA ASP A 175 21.61 -13.10 14.32
C ASP A 175 21.10 -12.50 12.99
N ALA A 176 20.14 -11.58 13.11
CA ALA A 176 19.54 -10.83 12.01
C ALA A 176 18.84 -11.71 10.98
N GLY A 177 18.27 -12.84 11.40
CA GLY A 177 17.43 -13.71 10.58
C GLY A 177 18.14 -14.91 9.96
N GLN A 178 19.40 -15.17 10.32
CA GLN A 178 20.16 -16.32 9.83
C GLN A 178 19.67 -17.63 10.49
N ASN A 179 19.40 -17.60 11.79
CA ASN A 179 18.83 -18.71 12.55
C ASN A 179 17.63 -18.26 13.37
N TRP A 180 16.72 -19.20 13.63
CA TRP A 180 15.45 -18.92 14.27
C TRP A 180 15.11 -19.91 15.37
N GLN A 181 14.54 -19.38 16.44
CA GLN A 181 13.91 -20.10 17.53
C GLN A 181 12.39 -19.90 17.45
N THR A 182 11.63 -20.99 17.48
CA THR A 182 10.18 -20.92 17.63
C THR A 182 9.82 -20.63 19.08
N LEU A 183 8.92 -19.67 19.28
CA LEU A 183 8.33 -19.31 20.56
C LEU A 183 6.86 -19.74 20.56
N GLN A 184 6.46 -20.47 21.58
CA GLN A 184 5.07 -20.88 21.76
C GLN A 184 4.24 -19.67 22.18
N PHE A 185 3.26 -19.30 21.36
CA PHE A 185 2.33 -18.23 21.66
C PHE A 185 0.93 -18.63 21.16
N PRO A 186 -0.09 -18.73 22.04
CA PRO A 186 -1.35 -19.37 21.70
C PRO A 186 -2.33 -18.47 20.94
N GLU A 187 -2.00 -17.20 20.72
CA GLU A 187 -2.91 -16.22 20.16
C GLU A 187 -2.41 -15.65 18.83
N TYR A 188 -3.36 -15.22 17.99
CA TYR A 188 -3.04 -14.44 16.80
C TYR A 188 -2.50 -13.07 17.21
N VAL A 189 -1.36 -12.70 16.64
CA VAL A 189 -0.70 -11.42 16.90
C VAL A 189 -0.91 -10.48 15.72
N SER A 190 -1.53 -9.33 15.97
CA SER A 190 -1.76 -8.28 14.97
C SER A 190 -0.65 -7.24 14.92
N ALA A 191 0.10 -7.07 16.02
CA ALA A 191 1.21 -6.13 16.12
C ALA A 191 2.26 -6.62 17.11
N LEU A 192 3.53 -6.33 16.83
CA LEU A 192 4.65 -6.60 17.71
C LEU A 192 5.46 -5.31 17.90
N ALA A 193 5.87 -5.05 19.14
CA ALA A 193 6.82 -3.99 19.45
C ALA A 193 7.85 -4.49 20.46
N ILE A 194 9.12 -4.15 20.24
CA ILE A 194 10.20 -4.42 21.19
C ILE A 194 10.52 -3.09 21.89
N SER A 195 10.66 -3.13 23.21
CA SER A 195 11.03 -1.93 23.98
C SER A 195 12.34 -1.35 23.45
N PRO A 196 12.43 -0.03 23.24
CA PRO A 196 13.65 0.60 22.73
C PRO A 196 14.81 0.57 23.73
N SER A 197 14.53 0.38 25.03
CA SER A 197 15.53 0.38 26.11
C SER A 197 15.79 -1.00 26.73
N ASP A 198 14.94 -2.00 26.44
CA ASP A 198 15.11 -3.37 26.94
C ASP A 198 14.69 -4.39 25.87
N PRO A 199 15.64 -5.08 25.22
CA PRO A 199 15.32 -6.05 24.17
C PRO A 199 14.53 -7.28 24.67
N ASN A 200 14.45 -7.49 25.98
CA ASN A 200 13.68 -8.60 26.57
C ASN A 200 12.21 -8.24 26.84
N ALA A 201 11.86 -6.96 26.77
CA ALA A 201 10.49 -6.50 26.91
C ALA A 201 9.83 -6.38 25.52
N VAL A 202 8.93 -7.33 25.22
CA VAL A 202 8.22 -7.44 23.94
C VAL A 202 6.72 -7.34 24.21
N PHE A 203 6.05 -6.51 23.43
CA PHE A 203 4.61 -6.28 23.50
C PHE A 203 3.95 -6.85 22.25
N ALA A 204 2.87 -7.60 22.45
CA ALA A 204 2.07 -8.19 21.38
C ALA A 204 0.64 -7.65 21.47
N GLY A 205 0.16 -7.06 20.38
CA GLY A 205 -1.26 -6.76 20.20
C GLY A 205 -1.98 -8.02 19.75
N THR A 206 -3.02 -8.41 20.47
CA THR A 206 -3.82 -9.61 20.15
C THR A 206 -5.26 -9.23 19.81
N GLY A 207 -6.01 -10.16 19.23
CA GLY A 207 -7.45 -9.97 19.00
C GLY A 207 -8.28 -9.85 20.28
N LYS A 208 -7.71 -10.10 21.46
CA LYS A 208 -8.41 -10.07 22.76
C LYS A 208 -8.12 -8.81 23.59
N GLY A 209 -7.27 -7.90 23.10
CA GLY A 209 -6.76 -6.76 23.85
C GLY A 209 -5.34 -6.97 24.33
#